data_AF-A0A7X9KJJ9-F1
#
_entry.id   AF-A0A7X9KJJ9-F1
#
_cell.length_a   1.000
_cell.length_b   1.000
_cell.length_c   1.000
_cell.angle_alpha   90.00
_cell.angle_beta   90.00
_cell.angle_gamma   90.00
#
_symmetry.space_group_name_H-M   'P 1'
#
loop_
_entity.id
_entity.type
_entity.pdbx_description
1 polymer ?
#
loop_
_entity_poly.entity_id
_entity_poly.type
_entity_poly.pdbx_seq_one_letter_code
_entity_poly.pdbx_strand_id
1 'polypeptide(L)'
;MDKEDAAELMDAQEQISAGSLASRVEVVRTLLEAHQDAAAFGVISIPELGAAWCRYTQWYAGWVASHPDVEGGPSDDVVDAHVDSWAGTLIFSIPSQEYLRDLLLHLVEAAPDDVLPSVAARFVEDYVWDGEECLAWVEQQCAASERFRRTLTHAWLWSDMSESSFDRLEAAARVPLANPNRHRSDNDPNE
;
A
#
# COMPACT_ATOMS: atom_id res chain seq x y z
N MET A 1 19.41 2.20 -30.47
CA MET A 1 19.64 1.23 -29.40
C MET A 1 20.45 0.12 -30.02
N ASP A 2 21.76 0.14 -29.75
CA ASP A 2 22.68 -0.83 -30.34
C ASP A 2 22.47 -2.21 -29.71
N LYS A 3 22.77 -3.27 -30.47
CA LYS A 3 22.61 -4.65 -30.00
C LYS A 3 23.49 -4.99 -28.80
N GLU A 4 24.58 -4.23 -28.60
CA GLU A 4 25.47 -4.32 -27.44
C GLU A 4 24.80 -3.77 -26.17
N ASP A 5 24.17 -2.59 -26.22
CA ASP A 5 23.45 -2.00 -25.08
C ASP A 5 22.29 -2.90 -24.61
N ALA A 6 21.59 -3.53 -25.57
CA ALA A 6 20.49 -4.44 -25.26
C ALA A 6 20.97 -5.76 -24.62
N ALA A 7 22.18 -6.23 -24.97
CA ALA A 7 22.76 -7.44 -24.39
C ALA A 7 23.29 -7.20 -22.97
N GLU A 8 23.94 -6.07 -22.71
CA GLU A 8 24.40 -5.71 -21.36
C GLU A 8 23.23 -5.46 -20.40
N LEU A 9 22.15 -4.84 -20.88
CA LEU A 9 20.93 -4.66 -20.09
C LEU A 9 20.26 -6.00 -19.74
N MET A 10 20.27 -6.95 -20.67
CA MET A 10 19.70 -8.29 -20.44
C MET A 10 20.56 -9.12 -19.47
N ASP A 11 21.89 -9.07 -19.58
CA ASP A 11 22.80 -9.83 -18.70
C ASP A 11 22.79 -9.26 -17.26
N ALA A 12 22.64 -7.93 -17.11
CA ALA A 12 22.40 -7.30 -15.82
C ALA A 12 21.05 -7.69 -15.21
N GLN A 13 19.98 -7.77 -16.01
CA GLN A 13 18.66 -8.24 -15.55
C GLN A 13 18.66 -9.72 -15.13
N GLU A 14 19.44 -10.57 -15.81
CA GLU A 14 19.57 -11.98 -15.48
C GLU A 14 20.34 -12.19 -14.16
N GLN A 15 21.41 -11.42 -13.94
CA GLN A 15 22.16 -11.43 -12.67
C GLN A 15 21.37 -10.84 -11.50
N ILE A 16 20.55 -9.81 -11.74
CA ILE A 16 19.61 -9.26 -10.73
C ILE A 16 18.54 -10.29 -10.38
N SER A 17 17.99 -11.01 -11.36
CA SER A 17 16.97 -12.04 -11.13
C SER A 17 17.49 -13.28 -10.38
N ALA A 18 18.78 -13.60 -10.52
CA ALA A 18 19.45 -14.71 -9.83
C ALA A 18 20.14 -14.33 -8.50
N GLY A 19 20.21 -13.04 -8.18
CA GLY A 19 20.81 -12.53 -6.96
C GLY A 19 20.02 -12.86 -5.69
N SER A 20 20.70 -12.87 -4.55
CA SER A 20 20.02 -12.95 -3.24
C SER A 20 19.08 -11.75 -3.04
N LEU A 21 18.05 -11.89 -2.19
CA LEU A 21 17.18 -10.77 -1.82
C LEU A 21 17.99 -9.58 -1.30
N ALA A 22 19.01 -9.82 -0.49
CA ALA A 22 19.88 -8.76 0.04
C ALA A 22 20.56 -7.95 -1.07
N SER A 23 21.14 -8.61 -2.08
CA SER A 23 21.75 -7.91 -3.22
C SER A 23 20.72 -7.13 -4.05
N ARG A 24 19.50 -7.64 -4.21
CA ARG A 24 18.44 -6.92 -4.92
C ARG A 24 17.95 -5.69 -4.15
N VAL A 25 17.87 -5.77 -2.83
CA VAL A 25 17.52 -4.61 -1.98
C VAL A 25 18.57 -3.51 -2.09
N GLU A 26 19.87 -3.85 -2.13
CA GLU A 26 20.92 -2.85 -2.36
C GLU A 26 20.77 -2.16 -3.73
N VAL A 27 20.45 -2.91 -4.78
CA VAL A 27 20.15 -2.33 -6.09
C VAL A 27 18.93 -1.39 -6.01
N VAL A 28 17.86 -1.78 -5.32
CA VAL A 28 16.69 -0.91 -5.13
C VAL A 28 17.05 0.37 -4.40
N ARG A 29 17.86 0.31 -3.34
CA ARG A 29 18.33 1.50 -2.62
C ARG A 29 19.06 2.46 -3.54
N THR A 30 20.03 1.96 -4.31
CA THR A 30 20.77 2.78 -5.29
C THR A 30 19.83 3.41 -6.33
N LEU A 31 18.82 2.66 -6.80
CA LEU A 31 17.84 3.20 -7.75
C LEU A 31 16.97 4.29 -7.12
N LEU A 32 16.54 4.13 -5.87
CA LEU A 32 15.76 5.14 -5.14
C LEU A 32 16.58 6.42 -4.90
N GLU A 33 17.85 6.29 -4.50
CA GLU A 33 18.78 7.43 -4.36
C GLU A 33 18.99 8.18 -5.68
N ALA A 34 18.95 7.46 -6.81
CA ALA A 34 19.03 8.03 -8.14
C ALA A 34 17.68 8.52 -8.70
N HIS A 35 16.59 8.44 -7.93
CA HIS A 35 15.22 8.75 -8.34
C HIS A 35 14.72 7.94 -9.56
N GLN A 36 15.16 6.67 -9.64
CA GLN A 36 14.81 5.72 -10.69
C GLN A 36 13.75 4.71 -10.23
N ASP A 37 12.69 5.20 -9.60
CA ASP A 37 11.68 4.39 -8.90
C ASP A 37 11.02 3.33 -9.80
N ALA A 38 10.73 3.68 -11.06
CA ALA A 38 10.17 2.74 -12.04
C ALA A 38 11.07 1.53 -12.28
N ALA A 39 12.40 1.72 -12.28
CA ALA A 39 13.35 0.63 -12.42
C ALA A 39 13.38 -0.25 -11.15
N ALA A 40 13.17 0.32 -9.96
CA ALA A 40 13.14 -0.43 -8.71
C ALA A 40 12.00 -1.47 -8.67
N PHE A 41 10.84 -1.15 -9.25
CA PHE A 41 9.74 -2.12 -9.42
C PHE A 41 10.06 -3.27 -10.38
N GLY A 42 11.07 -3.11 -11.25
CA GLY A 42 11.57 -4.19 -12.10
C GLY A 42 12.55 -5.15 -11.39
N VAL A 43 13.02 -4.79 -10.19
CA VAL A 43 14.02 -5.54 -9.42
C VAL A 43 13.36 -6.38 -8.32
N ILE A 44 12.30 -5.88 -7.70
CA ILE A 44 11.62 -6.51 -6.56
C ILE A 44 10.22 -6.98 -6.97
N SER A 45 9.85 -8.17 -6.51
CA SER A 45 8.50 -8.69 -6.74
C SER A 45 7.47 -8.12 -5.77
N ILE A 46 6.18 -8.17 -6.13
CA ILE A 46 5.08 -7.79 -5.24
C ILE A 46 5.15 -8.49 -3.87
N PRO A 47 5.38 -9.82 -3.78
CA PRO A 47 5.51 -10.48 -2.48
C PRO A 47 6.66 -9.96 -1.61
N GLU A 48 7.78 -9.63 -2.23
CA GLU A 48 8.95 -9.10 -1.51
C GLU A 48 8.70 -7.68 -1.01
N LEU A 49 8.13 -6.82 -1.87
CA LEU A 49 7.71 -5.47 -1.49
C LEU A 49 6.67 -5.51 -0.37
N GLY A 50 5.64 -6.35 -0.52
CA GLY A 50 4.58 -6.49 0.48
C GLY A 50 5.11 -6.95 1.84
N ALA A 51 5.96 -7.98 1.85
CA ALA A 51 6.57 -8.48 3.07
C ALA A 51 7.49 -7.45 3.75
N ALA A 52 8.30 -6.72 2.96
CA ALA A 52 9.18 -5.67 3.49
C ALA A 52 8.38 -4.49 4.04
N TRP A 53 7.34 -4.05 3.32
CA TRP A 53 6.46 -2.99 3.78
C TRP A 53 5.76 -3.36 5.08
N CYS A 54 5.21 -4.58 5.22
CA CYS A 54 4.59 -5.02 6.48
C CYS A 54 5.57 -4.98 7.66
N ARG A 55 6.81 -5.47 7.49
CA ARG A 55 7.84 -5.42 8.54
C ARG A 55 8.19 -3.98 8.90
N TYR A 56 8.35 -3.12 7.90
CA TYR A 56 8.62 -1.70 8.10
C TYR A 56 7.49 -1.02 8.87
N THR A 57 6.23 -1.26 8.50
CA THR A 57 5.05 -0.70 9.17
C THR A 57 4.95 -1.15 10.64
N GLN A 58 5.18 -2.43 10.93
CA GLN A 58 5.18 -2.93 12.31
C GLN A 58 6.31 -2.31 13.14
N TRP A 59 7.51 -2.20 12.57
CA TRP A 59 8.62 -1.51 13.21
C TRP A 59 8.28 -0.05 13.52
N TYR A 60 7.76 0.68 12.53
CA TYR A 60 7.41 2.10 12.69
C TYR A 60 6.36 2.28 13.79
N ALA A 61 5.31 1.46 13.79
CA ALA A 61 4.28 1.49 14.84
C ALA A 61 4.87 1.17 16.23
N GLY A 62 5.74 0.17 16.34
CA GLY A 62 6.43 -0.17 17.58
C GLY A 62 7.39 0.94 18.06
N TRP A 63 8.05 1.61 17.13
CA TRP A 63 8.90 2.76 17.42
C TRP A 63 8.08 3.91 18.00
N VAL A 64 6.97 4.28 17.36
CA VAL A 64 6.07 5.35 17.83
C VAL A 64 5.50 5.01 19.22
N ALA A 65 5.06 3.77 19.43
CA ALA A 65 4.54 3.32 20.72
C ALA A 65 5.57 3.37 21.84
N SER A 66 6.86 3.19 21.53
CA SER A 66 7.96 3.24 22.51
C SER A 66 8.54 4.64 22.72
N HIS A 67 8.16 5.61 21.88
CA HIS A 67 8.63 7.00 21.94
C HIS A 67 7.45 7.99 21.89
N PRO A 68 6.50 7.92 22.85
CA PRO A 68 5.26 8.72 22.80
C PRO A 68 5.50 10.24 22.88
N ASP A 69 6.65 10.66 23.39
CA ASP A 69 7.03 12.07 23.53
C ASP A 69 7.69 12.66 22.27
N VAL A 70 7.95 11.83 21.25
CA VAL A 70 8.54 12.31 19.99
C VAL A 70 7.42 12.63 19.00
N GLU A 71 7.11 13.92 18.88
CA GLU A 71 6.17 14.41 17.88
C GLU A 71 6.71 14.20 16.45
N GLY A 72 5.85 13.75 15.54
CA GLY A 72 6.19 13.57 14.13
C GLY A 72 6.81 12.22 13.75
N GLY A 73 7.16 11.37 14.71
CA GLY A 73 7.72 10.04 14.46
C GLY A 73 9.26 9.98 14.49
N PRO A 74 9.87 8.88 14.02
CA PRO A 74 11.33 8.74 13.97
C PRO A 74 11.95 9.78 13.02
N SER A 75 13.15 10.26 13.35
CA SER A 75 13.93 11.12 12.46
C SER A 75 14.36 10.36 11.20
N ASP A 76 14.65 11.09 10.12
CA ASP A 76 15.12 10.52 8.84
C ASP A 76 16.30 9.55 9.04
N ASP A 77 17.33 9.93 9.83
CA ASP A 77 18.47 9.04 10.12
C ASP A 77 18.07 7.69 10.74
N VAL A 78 17.00 7.65 11.53
CA VAL A 78 16.48 6.43 12.17
C VAL A 78 15.68 5.60 11.18
N VAL A 79 14.89 6.26 10.32
CA VAL A 79 14.17 5.63 9.22
C VAL A 79 15.14 5.01 8.23
N ASP A 80 16.12 5.78 7.76
CA ASP A 80 17.11 5.35 6.76
C ASP A 80 17.96 4.17 7.25
N ALA A 81 18.23 4.10 8.55
CA ALA A 81 18.93 2.96 9.16
C ALA A 81 18.12 1.66 9.19
N HIS A 82 16.79 1.70 8.99
CA HIS A 82 15.95 0.51 9.01
C HIS A 82 16.11 -0.32 7.72
N VAL A 83 16.27 -1.64 7.86
CA VAL A 83 16.58 -2.53 6.73
C VAL A 83 15.48 -2.55 5.64
N ASP A 84 14.23 -2.30 6.01
CA ASP A 84 13.09 -2.28 5.10
C ASP A 84 12.57 -0.85 4.79
N SER A 85 13.31 0.21 5.15
CA SER A 85 12.89 1.60 4.89
C SER A 85 12.64 1.91 3.42
N TRP A 86 13.43 1.29 2.53
CA TRP A 86 13.25 1.36 1.08
C TRP A 86 11.83 1.01 0.63
N ALA A 87 11.16 0.06 1.32
CA ALA A 87 9.79 -0.33 0.99
C ALA A 87 8.80 0.76 1.42
N GLY A 88 9.04 1.41 2.55
CA GLY A 88 8.29 2.59 3.00
C GLY A 88 8.37 3.75 2.02
N THR A 89 9.52 3.94 1.36
CA THR A 89 9.70 4.96 0.32
C THR A 89 9.05 4.54 -1.01
N LEU A 90 9.34 3.32 -1.48
CA LEU A 90 8.94 2.87 -2.83
C LEU A 90 7.42 2.84 -3.03
N ILE A 91 6.63 2.55 -1.99
CA ILE A 91 5.16 2.53 -2.06
C ILE A 91 4.50 3.89 -2.40
N PHE A 92 5.23 5.00 -2.30
CA PHE A 92 4.74 6.31 -2.76
C PHE A 92 4.87 6.52 -4.27
N SER A 93 5.59 5.61 -4.95
CA SER A 93 5.90 5.71 -6.38
C SER A 93 5.26 4.59 -7.20
N ILE A 94 4.19 3.97 -6.68
CA ILE A 94 3.48 2.85 -7.34
C ILE A 94 3.16 3.22 -8.80
N PRO A 95 3.57 2.41 -9.79
CA PRO A 95 3.65 2.84 -11.18
C PRO A 95 2.30 2.86 -11.90
N SER A 96 1.30 2.14 -11.40
CA SER A 96 -0.02 2.04 -12.02
C SER A 96 -1.10 1.57 -11.04
N GLN A 97 -2.36 1.79 -11.42
CA GLN A 97 -3.53 1.26 -10.70
C GLN A 97 -3.60 -0.27 -10.73
N GLU A 98 -3.10 -0.91 -11.80
CA GLU A 98 -3.02 -2.38 -11.88
C GLU A 98 -2.00 -2.93 -10.88
N TYR A 99 -0.83 -2.30 -10.77
CA TYR A 99 0.17 -2.68 -9.78
C TYR A 99 -0.35 -2.46 -8.35
N LEU A 100 -1.02 -1.33 -8.10
CA LEU A 100 -1.67 -1.04 -6.83
C LEU A 100 -2.70 -2.11 -6.46
N ARG A 101 -3.55 -2.51 -7.42
CA ARG A 101 -4.57 -3.54 -7.26
C ARG A 101 -3.94 -4.89 -6.87
N ASP A 102 -2.90 -5.32 -7.59
CA ASP A 102 -2.22 -6.59 -7.35
C ASP A 102 -1.48 -6.59 -6.01
N LEU A 103 -0.80 -5.49 -5.67
CA LEU A 103 -0.14 -5.31 -4.37
C LEU A 103 -1.16 -5.30 -3.22
N LEU A 104 -2.30 -4.61 -3.38
CA LEU A 104 -3.37 -4.57 -2.39
C LEU A 104 -3.92 -5.98 -2.12
N LEU A 105 -4.21 -6.75 -3.16
CA LEU A 105 -4.68 -8.14 -2.99
C LEU A 105 -3.65 -9.00 -2.26
N HIS A 106 -2.37 -8.87 -2.62
CA HIS A 106 -1.30 -9.58 -1.94
C HIS A 106 -1.22 -9.20 -0.45
N LEU A 107 -1.24 -7.90 -0.14
CA LEU A 107 -1.16 -7.39 1.23
C LEU A 107 -2.36 -7.78 2.06
N VAL A 108 -3.57 -7.71 1.51
CA VAL A 108 -4.78 -8.16 2.22
C VAL A 108 -4.62 -9.61 2.64
N GLU A 109 -4.10 -10.49 1.78
CA GLU A 109 -3.93 -11.91 2.11
C GLU A 109 -2.78 -12.15 3.09
N ALA A 110 -1.62 -11.52 2.89
CA ALA A 110 -0.38 -11.86 3.56
C ALA A 110 -0.05 -11.02 4.80
N ALA A 111 -0.59 -9.81 4.93
CA ALA A 111 -0.25 -8.91 6.03
C ALA A 111 -0.74 -9.47 7.38
N PRO A 112 -0.01 -9.27 8.47
CA PRO A 112 -0.51 -9.50 9.83
C PRO A 112 -1.78 -8.69 10.14
N ASP A 113 -2.64 -9.19 11.04
CA ASP A 113 -3.93 -8.54 11.37
C ASP A 113 -3.77 -7.12 11.92
N ASP A 114 -2.70 -6.87 12.69
CA ASP A 114 -2.34 -5.57 13.25
C ASP A 114 -1.87 -4.56 12.18
N VAL A 115 -1.52 -5.04 10.98
CA VAL A 115 -1.09 -4.21 9.84
C VAL A 115 -2.25 -3.86 8.90
N LEU A 116 -3.38 -4.58 8.96
CA LEU A 116 -4.53 -4.32 8.10
C LEU A 116 -5.05 -2.89 8.13
N PRO A 117 -5.08 -2.18 9.29
CA PRO A 117 -5.46 -0.76 9.30
C PRO A 117 -4.53 0.10 8.43
N SER A 118 -3.22 -0.15 8.47
CA SER A 118 -2.25 0.55 7.62
C SER A 118 -2.40 0.15 6.15
N VAL A 119 -2.75 -1.11 5.86
CA VAL A 119 -3.06 -1.53 4.48
C VAL A 119 -4.24 -0.74 3.94
N ALA A 120 -5.29 -0.58 4.74
CA ALA A 120 -6.46 0.20 4.36
C ALA A 120 -6.08 1.66 4.10
N ALA A 121 -5.40 2.29 5.07
CA ALA A 121 -5.01 3.69 5.01
C ALA A 121 -4.11 4.02 3.81
N ARG A 122 -3.21 3.10 3.42
CA ARG A 122 -2.28 3.35 2.32
C ARG A 122 -2.78 2.91 0.96
N PHE A 123 -3.42 1.75 0.87
CA PHE A 123 -3.68 1.10 -0.43
C PHE A 123 -5.16 1.05 -0.78
N VAL A 124 -6.06 0.90 0.20
CA VAL A 124 -7.50 0.95 -0.08
C VAL A 124 -7.92 2.39 -0.36
N GLU A 125 -7.49 3.35 0.48
CA GLU A 125 -7.82 4.76 0.29
C GLU A 125 -7.29 5.32 -1.05
N ASP A 126 -6.06 4.95 -1.45
CA ASP A 126 -5.47 5.38 -2.73
C ASP A 126 -6.10 4.69 -3.96
N TYR A 127 -6.67 3.50 -3.79
CA TYR A 127 -7.26 2.72 -4.90
C TYR A 127 -8.74 3.03 -5.11
N VAL A 128 -9.50 3.30 -4.05
CA VAL A 128 -10.97 3.42 -4.14
C VAL A 128 -11.39 4.79 -4.64
N TRP A 129 -12.13 4.82 -5.75
CA TRP A 129 -12.67 6.06 -6.35
C TRP A 129 -14.09 5.86 -6.90
N ASP A 130 -14.78 6.97 -7.21
CA ASP A 130 -16.17 6.95 -7.69
C ASP A 130 -16.28 6.57 -9.16
N GLY A 131 -16.21 5.27 -9.43
CA GLY A 131 -16.41 4.72 -10.77
C GLY A 131 -16.85 3.27 -10.74
N GLU A 132 -17.72 2.91 -11.69
CA GLU A 132 -18.35 1.58 -11.71
C GLU A 132 -17.35 0.43 -11.73
N GLU A 133 -16.25 0.55 -12.49
CA GLU A 133 -15.22 -0.49 -12.54
C GLU A 133 -14.59 -0.71 -11.15
N CYS A 134 -14.27 0.37 -10.44
CA CYS A 134 -13.69 0.30 -9.10
C CYS A 134 -14.69 -0.29 -8.10
N LEU A 135 -15.92 0.21 -8.08
CA LEU A 135 -16.96 -0.23 -7.15
C LEU A 135 -17.29 -1.71 -7.35
N ALA A 136 -17.53 -2.13 -8.60
CA ALA A 136 -17.81 -3.53 -8.91
C ALA A 136 -16.65 -4.46 -8.51
N TRP A 137 -15.41 -4.01 -8.70
CA TRP A 137 -14.24 -4.77 -8.26
C TRP A 137 -14.17 -4.89 -6.73
N VAL A 138 -14.36 -3.79 -5.99
CA VAL A 138 -14.35 -3.81 -4.51
C VAL A 138 -15.47 -4.69 -3.95
N GLU A 139 -16.67 -4.60 -4.52
CA GLU A 139 -17.81 -5.44 -4.17
C GLU A 139 -17.49 -6.93 -4.38
N GLN A 140 -16.88 -7.27 -5.53
CA GLN A 140 -16.45 -8.63 -5.83
C GLN A 140 -15.43 -9.12 -4.79
N GLN A 141 -14.43 -8.31 -4.42
CA GLN A 141 -13.43 -8.71 -3.43
C GLN A 141 -14.06 -8.88 -2.04
N CYS A 142 -14.96 -8.00 -1.62
CA CYS A 142 -15.68 -8.11 -0.34
C CYS A 142 -16.61 -9.32 -0.27
N ALA A 143 -17.20 -9.72 -1.40
CA ALA A 143 -18.02 -10.92 -1.51
C ALA A 143 -17.17 -12.19 -1.42
N ALA A 144 -15.99 -12.20 -2.05
CA ALA A 144 -15.09 -13.35 -2.11
C ALA A 144 -14.22 -13.53 -0.85
N SER A 145 -13.86 -12.44 -0.17
CA SER A 145 -12.90 -12.45 0.95
C SER A 145 -13.43 -11.68 2.15
N GLU A 146 -13.65 -12.39 3.26
CA GLU A 146 -13.94 -11.78 4.56
C GLU A 146 -12.77 -10.90 5.04
N ARG A 147 -11.53 -11.30 4.74
CA ARG A 147 -10.33 -10.54 5.10
C ARG A 147 -10.28 -9.20 4.36
N PHE A 148 -10.56 -9.19 3.06
CA PHE A 148 -10.68 -7.95 2.29
C PHE A 148 -11.79 -7.05 2.86
N ARG A 149 -12.95 -7.65 3.16
CA ARG A 149 -14.06 -6.90 3.78
C ARG A 149 -13.65 -6.26 5.10
N ARG A 150 -12.94 -6.99 5.97
CA ARG A 150 -12.38 -6.46 7.23
C ARG A 150 -11.39 -5.32 6.97
N THR A 151 -10.48 -5.48 6.00
CA THR A 151 -9.54 -4.42 5.63
C THR A 151 -10.27 -3.14 5.21
N LEU A 152 -11.31 -3.25 4.36
CA LEU A 152 -12.10 -2.11 3.91
C LEU A 152 -12.71 -1.32 5.09
N THR A 153 -13.07 -1.97 6.20
CA THR A 153 -13.65 -1.27 7.37
C THR A 153 -12.70 -0.28 8.04
N HIS A 154 -11.39 -0.37 7.77
CA HIS A 154 -10.39 0.55 8.30
C HIS A 154 -10.13 1.76 7.40
N ALA A 155 -10.65 1.78 6.17
CA ALA A 155 -10.37 2.85 5.21
C ALA A 155 -11.18 4.12 5.53
N TRP A 156 -10.53 5.26 5.39
CA TRP A 156 -11.12 6.59 5.42
C TRP A 156 -11.25 7.09 3.98
N LEU A 157 -12.43 6.94 3.39
CA LEU A 157 -12.62 7.28 1.98
C LEU A 157 -12.83 8.79 1.83
N TRP A 158 -11.73 9.51 1.57
CA TRP A 158 -11.65 10.98 1.41
C TRP A 158 -12.31 11.51 0.12
N SER A 159 -12.79 10.63 -0.76
CA SER A 159 -13.27 11.01 -2.09
C SER A 159 -14.55 11.83 -2.05
N ASP A 160 -14.69 12.74 -3.03
CA ASP A 160 -15.95 13.39 -3.47
C ASP A 160 -16.92 12.37 -4.12
N MET A 161 -16.98 11.17 -3.57
CA MET A 161 -17.80 10.08 -4.05
C MET A 161 -19.28 10.38 -3.81
N SER A 162 -20.10 10.09 -4.80
CA SER A 162 -21.55 10.18 -4.69
C SER A 162 -22.07 9.32 -3.53
N GLU A 163 -23.16 9.77 -2.90
CA GLU A 163 -23.79 9.03 -1.79
C GLU A 163 -24.15 7.60 -2.20
N SER A 164 -24.62 7.40 -3.45
CA SER A 164 -24.96 6.08 -3.97
C SER A 164 -23.75 5.13 -4.02
N SER A 165 -22.58 5.64 -4.40
CA SER A 165 -21.36 4.83 -4.47
C SER A 165 -20.84 4.53 -3.07
N PHE A 166 -20.96 5.47 -2.13
CA PHE A 166 -20.59 5.23 -0.74
C PHE A 166 -21.50 4.19 -0.07
N ASP A 167 -22.82 4.27 -0.29
CA ASP A 167 -23.78 3.31 0.25
C ASP A 167 -23.52 1.89 -0.29
N ARG A 168 -23.08 1.76 -1.55
CA ARG A 168 -22.63 0.48 -2.13
C ARG A 168 -21.42 -0.09 -1.39
N LEU A 169 -20.44 0.75 -1.08
CA LEU A 169 -19.26 0.34 -0.32
C LEU A 169 -19.59 -0.04 1.13
N GLU A 170 -20.46 0.71 1.81
CA GLU A 170 -20.97 0.33 3.15
C GLU A 170 -21.72 -1.02 3.10
N ALA A 171 -22.54 -1.24 2.06
CA ALA A 171 -23.23 -2.51 1.86
C ALA A 171 -22.25 -3.68 1.62
N ALA A 172 -21.19 -3.46 0.83
CA ALA A 172 -20.14 -4.45 0.58
C ALA A 172 -19.33 -4.76 1.86
N ALA A 173 -18.97 -3.71 2.61
CA ALA A 173 -18.27 -3.80 3.90
C ALA A 173 -19.14 -4.42 5.01
N ARG A 174 -20.48 -4.33 4.87
CA ARG A 174 -21.50 -4.73 5.86
C ARG A 174 -21.43 -3.94 7.17
N VAL A 175 -20.78 -2.79 7.14
CA VAL A 175 -20.67 -1.86 8.25
C VAL A 175 -20.67 -0.44 7.71
N PRO A 176 -21.06 0.54 8.52
CA PRO A 176 -20.80 1.94 8.22
C PRO A 176 -19.30 2.21 8.02
N LEU A 177 -18.95 2.96 6.99
CA LEU A 177 -17.57 3.35 6.69
C LEU A 177 -17.31 4.78 7.16
N ALA A 178 -16.05 5.08 7.47
CA ALA A 178 -15.63 6.43 7.84
C ALA A 178 -15.52 7.31 6.58
N ASN A 179 -16.15 8.48 6.61
CA ASN A 179 -16.03 9.50 5.58
C ASN A 179 -15.93 10.90 6.21
N PRO A 180 -14.76 11.56 6.15
CA PRO A 180 -14.56 12.88 6.73
C PRO A 180 -15.44 13.99 6.14
N ASN A 181 -15.88 13.84 4.88
CA ASN A 181 -16.69 14.82 4.16
C ASN A 181 -18.20 14.55 4.29
N ARG A 182 -18.59 13.36 4.74
CA ARG A 182 -19.99 13.04 5.02
C ARG A 182 -20.33 13.62 6.39
N HIS A 183 -20.91 14.82 6.40
CA HIS A 183 -21.74 15.23 7.52
C HIS A 183 -22.91 14.25 7.59
N ARG A 184 -22.79 13.19 8.41
CA ARG A 184 -24.00 12.53 8.90
C ARG A 184 -24.75 13.64 9.62
N SER A 185 -25.88 14.10 9.07
CA SER A 185 -26.88 14.74 9.88
C SER A 185 -27.32 13.68 10.87
N ASP A 186 -26.65 13.66 12.02
CA ASP A 186 -27.11 12.90 13.16
C ASP A 186 -28.56 13.34 13.38
N ASN A 187 -29.49 12.44 13.10
CA ASN A 187 -30.81 12.52 13.68
C ASN A 187 -30.58 12.45 15.19
N ASP A 188 -30.54 13.62 15.80
CA ASP A 188 -30.63 13.81 17.23
C ASP A 188 -31.91 13.08 17.70
N PRO A 189 -31.83 12.05 18.55
CA PRO A 189 -33.03 11.40 19.07
C PRO A 189 -33.73 12.23 20.16
N ASN A 190 -33.35 13.50 20.34
CA ASN A 190 -33.87 14.41 21.38
C ASN A 190 -34.32 15.80 20.86
N GLU A 191 -34.97 15.88 19.70
CA GLU A 191 -35.87 17.02 19.38
C GLU A 191 -37.34 16.60 19.22
#